data_AF-A0A1G1J1T1-F1
#
_entry.id   AF-A0A1G1J1T1-F1
#
_cell.length_a   1.000
_cell.length_b   1.000
_cell.length_c   1.000
_cell.angle_alpha   90.00
_cell.angle_beta   90.00
_cell.angle_gamma   90.00
#
_symmetry.space_group_name_H-M   'P 1'
#
loop_
_entity.id
_entity.type
_entity.pdbx_description
1 polymer ?
#
loop_
_entity_poly.entity_id
_entity_poly.type
_entity_poly.pdbx_seq_one_letter_code
_entity_poly.pdbx_strand_id
1 'polypeptide(L)'
;MKDFWRKLITGREKLVISYCAGLSRRIANKIYMMKYRNPKKAERSMTRIYGKEDTASKTLASNLVAALTRDASREEAAWVENIESLRKELSDSPSKITIVDYGAGQKCLNPDSGPEEMGREKVVTKTIGDTCQTVCKRVLLLFRLVREFRPSLCLELGTGLGISAAYQTAALELNGHGRLVTVEGAENLASLARENFKRLGLNRVGVVVGRFQDKLDGLLREYAPVDFAFIDGHHYERATLSYFEKVLPFLSEGGLLVFDNIIWSKGMMRAWRKIASDRRIGLSIDLVKIGICVKANFLRYKRHFNINPD
;
A
#
# COMPACT_ATOMS: atom_id res chain seq x y z
N MET A 1 -21.52 -28.84 -10.61
CA MET A 1 -20.74 -27.68 -10.09
C MET A 1 -19.23 -27.87 -10.09
N LYS A 2 -18.67 -29.08 -9.85
CA LYS A 2 -17.22 -29.33 -9.96
C LYS A 2 -16.68 -29.38 -11.41
N ASP A 3 -17.49 -29.77 -12.38
CA ASP A 3 -17.07 -29.83 -13.80
C ASP A 3 -17.11 -28.51 -14.57
N PHE A 4 -17.78 -27.48 -14.02
CA PHE A 4 -17.80 -26.14 -14.61
C PHE A 4 -16.44 -25.44 -14.46
N TRP A 5 -15.75 -25.67 -13.33
CA TRP A 5 -14.43 -25.12 -13.04
C TRP A 5 -13.28 -25.83 -13.77
N ARG A 6 -13.44 -27.12 -14.09
CA ARG A 6 -12.41 -27.88 -14.82
C ARG A 6 -12.29 -27.46 -16.29
N LYS A 7 -13.41 -27.05 -16.92
CA LYS A 7 -13.43 -26.58 -18.33
C LYS A 7 -12.90 -25.15 -18.53
N LEU A 8 -12.88 -24.31 -17.48
CA LEU A 8 -12.32 -22.95 -17.56
C LEU A 8 -10.78 -22.91 -17.54
N ILE A 9 -10.13 -23.98 -17.08
CA ILE A 9 -8.66 -24.07 -16.94
C ILE A 9 -8.00 -24.64 -18.21
N THR A 10 -8.72 -25.38 -19.06
CA THR A 10 -8.12 -26.11 -20.20
C THR A 10 -8.46 -25.52 -21.58
N GLY A 11 -9.13 -24.35 -21.65
CA GLY A 11 -9.79 -23.86 -22.87
C GLY A 11 -9.23 -22.60 -23.55
N ARG A 12 -8.04 -22.10 -23.21
CA ARG A 12 -7.49 -20.87 -23.83
C ARG A 12 -6.01 -20.94 -24.22
N GLU A 13 -5.56 -22.06 -24.79
CA GLU A 13 -4.18 -22.19 -25.26
C GLU A 13 -3.94 -21.90 -26.75
N LYS A 14 -4.96 -21.60 -27.57
CA LYS A 14 -4.72 -21.31 -28.99
C LYS A 14 -5.65 -20.23 -29.52
N LEU A 15 -5.20 -18.98 -29.45
CA LEU A 15 -5.20 -18.00 -30.54
C LEU A 15 -4.74 -16.64 -30.00
N VAL A 16 -3.61 -16.17 -30.52
CA VAL A 16 -3.23 -14.82 -30.94
C VAL A 16 -1.70 -14.80 -30.86
N ILE A 17 -1.10 -15.38 -31.90
CA ILE A 17 0.27 -15.13 -32.31
C ILE A 17 0.21 -13.86 -33.17
N SER A 18 1.10 -12.91 -32.85
CA SER A 18 1.87 -12.08 -33.77
C SER A 18 1.89 -10.60 -33.38
N TYR A 19 3.12 -10.07 -33.30
CA TYR A 19 3.54 -8.67 -33.13
C TYR A 19 3.29 -7.96 -31.80
N CYS A 20 4.27 -8.13 -30.88
CA CYS A 20 4.97 -7.03 -30.21
C CYS A 20 6.34 -7.60 -29.78
N ALA A 21 7.37 -7.32 -30.58
CA ALA A 21 8.76 -7.57 -30.21
C ALA A 21 9.14 -6.57 -29.10
N GLY A 22 9.50 -7.05 -27.92
CA GLY A 22 10.08 -6.16 -26.90
C GLY A 22 10.04 -6.64 -25.44
N LEU A 23 9.11 -7.51 -25.04
CA LEU A 23 9.07 -7.99 -23.65
C LEU A 23 8.83 -9.49 -23.57
N SER A 24 9.81 -10.23 -23.02
CA SER A 24 9.59 -11.64 -22.73
C SER A 24 8.51 -11.75 -21.65
N ARG A 25 7.46 -12.53 -21.92
CA ARG A 25 6.40 -12.98 -20.96
C ARG A 25 6.95 -13.35 -19.57
N ARG A 26 8.23 -13.73 -19.50
CA ARG A 26 8.96 -14.08 -18.28
C ARG A 26 9.19 -12.90 -17.33
N ILE A 27 9.38 -11.66 -17.81
CA ILE A 27 9.65 -10.48 -16.95
C ILE A 27 8.36 -10.03 -16.28
N ALA A 28 7.27 -9.87 -17.04
CA ALA A 28 5.93 -9.60 -16.50
C ALA A 28 5.53 -10.67 -15.47
N ASN A 29 5.74 -11.96 -15.75
CA ASN A 29 5.42 -13.01 -14.78
C ASN A 29 6.38 -13.07 -13.57
N LYS A 30 7.61 -12.54 -13.64
CA LYS A 30 8.55 -12.50 -12.50
C LYS A 30 8.28 -11.33 -11.55
N ILE A 31 7.87 -10.18 -12.09
CA ILE A 31 7.53 -8.97 -11.31
C ILE A 31 6.25 -9.19 -10.51
N TYR A 32 5.27 -9.89 -11.07
CA TYR A 32 3.91 -10.02 -10.52
C TYR A 32 3.63 -11.21 -9.60
N MET A 33 4.61 -12.09 -9.40
CA MET A 33 4.44 -13.27 -8.55
C MET A 33 4.82 -12.93 -7.11
N MET A 34 3.87 -12.35 -6.35
CA MET A 34 3.76 -12.70 -4.93
C MET A 34 3.34 -14.17 -4.85
N LYS A 35 4.26 -15.08 -5.18
CA LYS A 35 4.11 -16.48 -4.79
C LYS A 35 4.38 -16.53 -3.30
N TYR A 36 3.33 -16.32 -2.50
CA TYR A 36 3.31 -16.85 -1.14
C TYR A 36 3.80 -18.30 -1.22
N ARG A 37 4.74 -18.72 -0.36
CA ARG A 37 5.28 -20.10 -0.40
C ARG A 37 4.19 -21.17 -0.39
N ASN A 38 3.03 -20.85 0.17
CA ASN A 38 1.86 -21.72 0.14
C ASN A 38 0.59 -20.91 -0.17
N PRO A 39 0.28 -20.62 -1.45
CA PRO A 39 -0.90 -19.85 -1.83
C PRO A 39 -2.17 -20.61 -1.42
N LYS A 40 -2.12 -21.95 -1.41
CA LYS A 40 -3.19 -22.80 -0.86
C LYS A 40 -3.38 -22.62 0.65
N LYS A 41 -2.34 -22.29 1.44
CA LYS A 41 -2.49 -21.98 2.88
C LYS A 41 -3.10 -20.60 3.10
N ALA A 42 -2.71 -19.60 2.31
CA ALA A 42 -3.36 -18.29 2.32
C ALA A 42 -4.83 -18.44 1.92
N GLU A 43 -5.11 -19.08 0.79
CA GLU A 43 -6.46 -19.38 0.31
C GLU A 43 -7.27 -20.18 1.34
N ARG A 44 -6.71 -21.23 1.97
CA ARG A 44 -7.35 -22.01 3.06
C ARG A 44 -7.64 -21.18 4.31
N SER A 45 -6.72 -20.30 4.69
CA SER A 45 -6.88 -19.44 5.87
C SER A 45 -7.95 -18.39 5.61
N MET A 46 -7.96 -17.83 4.39
CA MET A 46 -8.99 -16.90 3.95
C MET A 46 -10.34 -17.60 3.77
N THR A 47 -10.42 -18.83 3.25
CA THR A 47 -11.66 -19.63 3.14
C THR A 47 -12.33 -19.87 4.50
N ARG A 48 -11.58 -19.85 5.61
CA ARG A 48 -12.17 -19.89 6.98
C ARG A 48 -12.98 -18.64 7.33
N ILE A 49 -12.73 -17.49 6.70
CA ILE A 49 -13.57 -16.29 6.79
C ILE A 49 -14.92 -16.54 6.11
N TYR A 50 -14.94 -17.26 4.98
CA TYR A 50 -16.15 -17.50 4.18
C TYR A 50 -17.11 -18.51 4.82
N GLY A 51 -16.67 -19.26 5.82
CA GLY A 51 -17.44 -20.32 6.45
C GLY A 51 -18.54 -19.78 7.37
N LYS A 52 -19.69 -19.39 6.78
CA LYS A 52 -20.98 -19.03 7.42
C LYS A 52 -21.23 -17.55 7.75
N GLU A 53 -20.60 -16.60 7.06
CA GLU A 53 -20.86 -15.17 7.28
C GLU A 53 -21.67 -14.54 6.12
N ASP A 54 -22.23 -13.36 6.38
CA ASP A 54 -23.06 -12.55 5.46
C ASP A 54 -22.31 -12.13 4.19
N THR A 55 -23.02 -11.43 3.29
CA THR A 55 -22.50 -10.98 1.99
C THR A 55 -21.26 -10.07 2.12
N ALA A 56 -21.19 -9.19 3.13
CA ALA A 56 -20.07 -8.26 3.30
C ALA A 56 -18.78 -9.01 3.62
N SER A 57 -18.88 -10.03 4.47
CA SER A 57 -17.76 -10.89 4.88
C SER A 57 -17.19 -11.69 3.71
N LYS A 58 -18.06 -12.20 2.82
CA LYS A 58 -17.65 -12.91 1.60
C LYS A 58 -16.96 -11.99 0.59
N THR A 59 -17.50 -10.79 0.39
CA THR A 59 -16.90 -9.78 -0.50
C THR A 59 -15.53 -9.36 0.00
N LEU A 60 -15.39 -9.06 1.29
CA LEU A 60 -14.11 -8.72 1.91
C LEU A 60 -13.06 -9.80 1.67
N ALA A 61 -13.41 -11.04 1.96
CA ALA A 61 -12.48 -12.15 1.80
C ALA A 61 -12.11 -12.37 0.32
N SER A 62 -13.07 -12.24 -0.60
CA SER A 62 -12.85 -12.33 -2.05
C SER A 62 -11.86 -11.27 -2.54
N ASN A 63 -12.04 -10.02 -2.14
CA ASN A 63 -11.18 -8.92 -2.54
C ASN A 63 -9.76 -9.10 -1.99
N LEU A 64 -9.62 -9.55 -0.73
CA LEU A 64 -8.31 -9.85 -0.15
C LEU A 64 -7.61 -11.00 -0.88
N VAL A 65 -8.30 -12.11 -1.14
CA VAL A 65 -7.71 -13.23 -1.88
C VAL A 65 -7.29 -12.79 -3.27
N ALA A 66 -8.16 -12.10 -4.01
CA ALA A 66 -7.85 -11.57 -5.33
C ALA A 66 -6.62 -10.65 -5.29
N ALA A 67 -6.55 -9.72 -4.35
CA ALA A 67 -5.42 -8.81 -4.22
C ALA A 67 -4.09 -9.53 -3.90
N LEU A 68 -4.16 -10.67 -3.21
CA LEU A 68 -2.99 -11.45 -2.85
C LEU A 68 -2.55 -12.43 -3.93
N THR A 69 -3.47 -12.99 -4.72
CA THR A 69 -3.19 -14.17 -5.55
C THR A 69 -3.42 -14.00 -7.05
N ARG A 70 -4.17 -12.99 -7.50
CA ARG A 70 -4.53 -12.89 -8.93
C ARG A 70 -3.34 -12.48 -9.80
N ASP A 71 -3.37 -12.94 -11.05
CA ASP A 71 -2.49 -12.44 -12.09
C ASP A 71 -2.94 -11.05 -12.56
N ALA A 72 -1.99 -10.24 -13.04
CA ALA A 72 -2.28 -8.93 -13.60
C ALA A 72 -2.80 -9.04 -15.03
N SER A 73 -3.72 -8.14 -15.40
CA SER A 73 -4.14 -7.97 -16.78
C SER A 73 -3.00 -7.34 -17.62
N ARG A 74 -3.14 -7.35 -18.96
CA ARG A 74 -2.17 -6.68 -19.85
C ARG A 74 -2.10 -5.17 -19.60
N GLU A 75 -3.24 -4.56 -19.33
CA GLU A 75 -3.35 -3.13 -19.08
C GLU A 75 -2.70 -2.75 -17.74
N GLU A 76 -2.93 -3.55 -16.70
CA GLU A 76 -2.27 -3.39 -15.40
C GLU A 76 -0.75 -3.57 -15.54
N ALA A 77 -0.31 -4.55 -16.33
CA ALA A 77 1.11 -4.78 -16.62
C ALA A 77 1.77 -3.56 -17.26
N ALA A 78 1.11 -2.91 -18.23
CA ALA A 78 1.64 -1.71 -18.90
C ALA A 78 1.81 -0.53 -17.92
N TRP A 79 0.82 -0.27 -17.06
CA TRP A 79 0.94 0.77 -16.02
C TRP A 79 2.11 0.55 -15.08
N VAL A 80 2.25 -0.68 -14.58
CA VAL A 80 3.35 -1.04 -13.69
C VAL A 80 4.70 -0.94 -14.38
N GLU A 81 4.79 -1.33 -15.65
CA GLU A 81 6.03 -1.19 -16.43
C GLU A 81 6.46 0.27 -16.58
N ASN A 82 5.51 1.17 -16.86
CA ASN A 82 5.79 2.61 -16.93
C ASN A 82 6.28 3.17 -15.60
N ILE A 83 5.67 2.78 -14.48
CA ILE A 83 6.08 3.21 -13.15
C ILE A 83 7.44 2.63 -12.77
N GLU A 84 7.72 1.36 -13.11
CA GLU A 84 9.02 0.73 -12.85
C GLU A 84 10.13 1.34 -13.71
N SER A 85 9.84 1.75 -14.94
CA SER A 85 10.77 2.48 -15.79
C SER A 85 11.19 3.80 -15.13
N LEU A 86 10.21 4.59 -14.66
CA LEU A 86 10.48 5.81 -13.89
C LEU A 86 11.25 5.51 -12.60
N ARG A 87 10.83 4.50 -11.83
CA ARG A 87 11.53 4.11 -10.58
C ARG A 87 12.99 3.78 -10.85
N LYS A 88 13.28 3.07 -11.94
CA LYS A 88 14.66 2.73 -12.33
C LYS A 88 15.45 3.99 -12.68
N GLU A 89 14.89 4.89 -13.48
CA GLU A 89 15.52 6.18 -13.81
C GLU A 89 15.85 6.99 -12.54
N LEU A 90 14.91 7.09 -11.60
CA LEU A 90 15.13 7.81 -10.34
C LEU A 90 16.19 7.11 -9.47
N SER A 91 16.17 5.78 -9.41
CA SER A 91 17.15 4.98 -8.66
C SER A 91 18.56 5.12 -9.19
N ASP A 92 18.72 5.32 -10.51
CA ASP A 92 20.02 5.49 -11.17
C ASP A 92 20.47 6.97 -11.22
N SER A 93 19.63 7.90 -10.73
CA SER A 93 19.88 9.35 -10.83
C SER A 93 20.95 9.84 -9.85
N PRO A 94 22.05 10.46 -10.34
CA PRO A 94 23.08 11.05 -9.49
C PRO A 94 22.72 12.46 -9.01
N SER A 95 21.61 13.03 -9.49
CA SER A 95 21.20 14.39 -9.16
C SER A 95 20.98 14.53 -7.67
N LYS A 96 21.46 15.63 -7.09
CA LYS A 96 21.31 15.93 -5.68
C LYS A 96 19.99 16.62 -5.41
N ILE A 97 19.39 16.30 -4.26
CA ILE A 97 18.21 16.96 -3.72
C ILE A 97 18.48 17.32 -2.26
N THR A 98 18.13 18.54 -1.91
CA THR A 98 18.17 19.03 -0.52
C THR A 98 16.76 18.99 0.04
N ILE A 99 16.57 18.35 1.19
CA ILE A 99 15.28 18.16 1.83
C ILE A 99 15.34 18.60 3.29
N VAL A 100 14.21 19.04 3.82
CA VAL A 100 14.01 19.17 5.27
C VAL A 100 13.45 17.83 5.75
N ASP A 101 14.26 17.05 6.44
CA ASP A 101 13.90 15.77 7.04
C ASP A 101 13.33 16.02 8.45
N TYR A 102 12.13 15.49 8.71
CA TYR A 102 11.45 15.58 10.01
C TYR A 102 11.59 14.31 10.87
N GLY A 103 12.47 13.38 10.46
CA GLY A 103 12.78 12.15 11.18
C GLY A 103 12.06 10.91 10.65
N ALA A 104 11.58 10.92 9.41
CA ALA A 104 10.89 9.76 8.87
C ALA A 104 11.86 8.60 8.58
N GLY A 105 11.60 7.41 9.12
CA GLY A 105 12.35 6.20 8.81
C GLY A 105 13.77 6.13 9.39
N GLN A 106 14.19 7.05 10.27
CA GLN A 106 15.48 6.91 10.95
C GLN A 106 15.38 5.79 12.00
N LYS A 107 16.30 4.83 11.97
CA LYS A 107 16.47 3.89 13.09
C LYS A 107 16.98 4.66 14.30
N CYS A 108 16.08 5.23 15.09
CA CYS A 108 16.46 5.81 16.37
C CYS A 108 17.11 4.71 17.22
N LEU A 109 18.26 5.06 17.80
CA LEU A 109 19.02 4.22 18.71
C LEU A 109 18.27 3.98 20.03
N ASN A 110 17.21 4.78 20.31
CA ASN A 110 16.37 4.66 21.50
C ASN A 110 14.90 4.38 21.16
N PRO A 111 14.28 3.30 21.70
CA PRO A 111 12.86 2.99 21.52
C PRO A 111 11.89 3.98 22.19
N ASP A 112 12.42 4.86 23.04
CA ASP A 112 11.68 5.81 23.88
C ASP A 112 11.75 7.26 23.39
N SER A 113 12.38 7.52 22.23
CA SER A 113 12.41 8.86 21.67
C SER A 113 10.99 9.38 21.48
N GLY A 114 10.70 10.47 22.20
CA GLY A 114 9.38 11.05 22.30
C GLY A 114 9.00 11.88 21.08
N PRO A 115 7.79 12.50 21.10
CA PRO A 115 7.38 13.47 20.09
C PRO A 115 8.36 14.62 19.90
N GLU A 116 9.24 14.90 20.87
CA GLU A 116 10.24 15.97 20.81
C GLU A 116 11.40 15.71 19.82
N GLU A 117 11.68 14.44 19.47
CA GLU A 117 12.57 14.13 18.34
C GLU A 117 11.81 14.14 17.00
N MET A 118 10.49 13.93 17.03
CA MET A 118 9.61 13.97 15.86
C MET A 118 9.28 15.43 15.50
N GLY A 119 10.04 16.01 14.58
CA GLY A 119 9.82 17.38 14.13
C GLY A 119 11.03 18.30 14.27
N ARG A 120 12.19 17.79 14.70
CA ARG A 120 13.45 18.50 14.49
C ARG A 120 13.74 18.54 13.00
N GLU A 121 13.72 19.75 12.46
CA GLU A 121 14.10 20.00 11.08
C GLU A 121 15.58 19.72 10.90
N LYS A 122 15.90 18.78 10.02
CA LYS A 122 17.26 18.55 9.58
C LYS A 122 17.34 18.77 8.08
N VAL A 123 18.10 19.77 7.67
CA VAL A 123 18.43 19.95 6.25
C VAL A 123 19.44 18.87 5.87
N VAL A 124 19.09 18.06 4.88
CA VAL A 124 19.93 16.96 4.39
C VAL A 124 20.00 17.02 2.87
N THR A 125 21.19 16.87 2.30
CA THR A 125 21.39 16.70 0.86
C THR A 125 21.77 15.25 0.57
N LYS A 126 21.04 14.61 -0.35
CA LYS A 126 21.25 13.23 -0.82
C LYS A 126 21.12 13.17 -2.33
N THR A 127 21.47 12.06 -2.96
CA THR A 127 21.07 11.83 -4.36
C THR A 127 19.59 11.43 -4.45
N ILE A 128 18.97 11.66 -5.60
CA ILE A 128 17.63 11.14 -5.88
C ILE A 128 17.65 9.60 -5.80
N GLY A 129 18.70 8.96 -6.33
CA GLY A 129 18.90 7.51 -6.23
C GLY A 129 18.87 7.00 -4.78
N ASP A 130 19.60 7.64 -3.86
CA ASP A 130 19.62 7.28 -2.43
C ASP A 130 18.25 7.41 -1.75
N THR A 131 17.40 8.30 -2.28
CA THR A 131 16.05 8.54 -1.78
C THR A 131 15.05 7.51 -2.33
N CYS A 132 15.34 6.92 -3.50
CA CYS A 132 14.50 5.94 -4.17
C CYS A 132 14.66 4.53 -3.56
N GLN A 133 14.27 4.35 -2.30
CA GLN A 133 14.40 3.08 -1.56
C GLN A 133 13.21 2.12 -1.72
N THR A 134 12.28 2.43 -2.61
CA THR A 134 11.02 1.69 -2.76
C THR A 134 11.23 0.27 -3.31
N VAL A 135 10.68 -0.73 -2.61
CA VAL A 135 10.76 -2.15 -3.00
C VAL A 135 9.54 -2.54 -3.84
N CYS A 136 9.77 -2.94 -5.10
CA CYS A 136 8.75 -3.28 -6.11
C CYS A 136 7.63 -4.22 -5.60
N LYS A 137 7.96 -5.24 -4.78
CA LYS A 137 6.96 -6.18 -4.26
C LYS A 137 5.88 -5.52 -3.37
N ARG A 138 6.22 -4.49 -2.60
CA ARG A 138 5.27 -3.86 -1.66
C ARG A 138 4.28 -2.96 -2.38
N VAL A 139 4.76 -2.19 -3.33
CA VAL A 139 3.93 -1.25 -4.11
C VAL A 139 2.96 -1.98 -5.04
N LEU A 140 3.30 -3.18 -5.52
CA LEU A 140 2.36 -4.05 -6.23
C LEU A 140 1.18 -4.52 -5.38
N LEU A 141 1.40 -4.78 -4.09
CA LEU A 141 0.30 -5.11 -3.18
C LEU A 141 -0.64 -3.92 -3.00
N LEU A 142 -0.11 -2.71 -2.85
CA LEU A 142 -0.92 -1.50 -2.74
C LEU A 142 -1.80 -1.30 -3.99
N PHE A 143 -1.21 -1.42 -5.18
CA PHE A 143 -1.94 -1.39 -6.45
C PHE A 143 -3.10 -2.39 -6.45
N ARG A 144 -2.83 -3.65 -6.09
CA ARG A 144 -3.85 -4.71 -6.10
C ARG A 144 -4.95 -4.46 -5.07
N LEU A 145 -4.59 -4.04 -3.86
CA LEU A 145 -5.60 -3.69 -2.84
C LEU A 145 -6.51 -2.57 -3.35
N VAL A 146 -5.96 -1.50 -3.93
CA VAL A 146 -6.76 -0.42 -4.50
C VAL A 146 -7.63 -0.89 -5.69
N ARG A 147 -7.10 -1.77 -6.55
CA ARG A 147 -7.88 -2.35 -7.66
C ARG A 147 -9.07 -3.17 -7.19
N GLU A 148 -8.89 -4.03 -6.18
CA GLU A 148 -9.94 -4.94 -5.72
C GLU A 148 -10.96 -4.26 -4.81
N PHE A 149 -10.50 -3.35 -3.94
CA PHE A 149 -11.39 -2.68 -3.00
C PHE A 149 -12.08 -1.44 -3.58
N ARG A 150 -11.58 -0.90 -4.69
CA ARG A 150 -12.16 0.24 -5.42
C ARG A 150 -12.51 1.43 -4.49
N PRO A 151 -11.56 1.88 -3.64
CA PRO A 151 -11.81 2.95 -2.68
C PRO A 151 -12.21 4.26 -3.38
N SER A 152 -13.10 5.04 -2.77
CA SER A 152 -13.41 6.39 -3.23
C SER A 152 -12.34 7.38 -2.76
N LEU A 153 -11.86 7.22 -1.53
CA LEU A 153 -10.74 7.99 -1.00
C LEU A 153 -9.62 7.09 -0.49
N CYS A 154 -8.43 7.31 -1.05
CA CYS A 154 -7.17 6.85 -0.52
C CYS A 154 -6.43 7.99 0.22
N LEU A 155 -5.85 7.70 1.37
CA LEU A 155 -4.93 8.57 2.10
C LEU A 155 -3.55 7.90 2.16
N GLU A 156 -2.47 8.64 1.93
CA GLU A 156 -1.10 8.17 2.13
C GLU A 156 -0.33 9.16 3.01
N LEU A 157 0.37 8.63 4.01
CA LEU A 157 1.33 9.37 4.81
C LEU A 157 2.74 8.94 4.41
N GLY A 158 3.47 9.82 3.72
CA GLY A 158 4.80 9.56 3.18
C GLY A 158 4.79 9.42 1.66
N THR A 159 4.85 10.53 0.93
CA THR A 159 4.88 10.50 -0.55
C THR A 159 6.26 10.14 -1.10
N GLY A 160 7.33 10.69 -0.51
CA GLY A 160 8.69 10.58 -1.03
C GLY A 160 8.79 11.04 -2.49
N LEU A 161 9.34 10.19 -3.36
CA LEU A 161 9.41 10.44 -4.81
C LEU A 161 8.10 10.16 -5.56
N GLY A 162 7.04 9.74 -4.86
CA GLY A 162 5.72 9.46 -5.44
C GLY A 162 5.55 8.06 -6.03
N ILE A 163 6.47 7.11 -5.81
CA ILE A 163 6.36 5.78 -6.43
C ILE A 163 5.18 4.97 -5.87
N SER A 164 5.04 4.85 -4.55
CA SER A 164 3.91 4.14 -3.93
C SER A 164 2.56 4.80 -4.28
N ALA A 165 2.53 6.13 -4.25
CA ALA A 165 1.40 6.93 -4.72
C ALA A 165 1.05 6.66 -6.19
N ALA A 166 2.06 6.52 -7.06
CA ALA A 166 1.84 6.26 -8.48
C ALA A 166 1.18 4.90 -8.71
N TYR A 167 1.59 3.86 -7.98
CA TYR A 167 0.95 2.55 -8.02
C TYR A 167 -0.52 2.62 -7.55
N GLN A 168 -0.78 3.28 -6.42
CA GLN A 168 -2.15 3.46 -5.93
C GLN A 168 -3.01 4.25 -6.94
N THR A 169 -2.47 5.31 -7.52
CA THR A 169 -3.20 6.18 -8.44
C THR A 169 -3.45 5.50 -9.78
N ALA A 170 -2.50 4.74 -10.32
CA ALA A 170 -2.71 3.93 -11.52
C ALA A 170 -3.86 2.92 -11.33
N ALA A 171 -3.97 2.33 -10.14
CA ALA A 171 -5.11 1.48 -9.80
C ALA A 171 -6.44 2.24 -9.79
N LEU A 172 -6.46 3.49 -9.31
CA LEU A 172 -7.64 4.36 -9.35
C LEU A 172 -8.01 4.78 -10.79
N GLU A 173 -7.02 5.08 -11.64
CA GLU A 173 -7.26 5.37 -13.06
C GLU A 173 -7.91 4.18 -13.76
N LEU A 174 -7.38 2.98 -13.55
CA LEU A 174 -7.96 1.74 -14.09
C LEU A 174 -9.32 1.38 -13.47
N ASN A 175 -9.59 1.85 -12.24
CA ASN A 175 -10.91 1.73 -11.65
C ASN A 175 -11.92 2.70 -12.30
N GLY A 176 -11.45 3.78 -12.93
CA GLY A 176 -12.26 4.90 -13.39
C GLY A 176 -12.84 5.74 -12.25
N HIS A 177 -12.44 5.47 -11.00
CA HIS A 177 -13.08 5.99 -9.79
C HIS A 177 -12.07 6.22 -8.66
N GLY A 178 -12.42 7.13 -7.76
CA GLY A 178 -11.68 7.45 -6.55
C GLY A 178 -10.53 8.43 -6.75
N ARG A 179 -9.91 8.82 -5.64
CA ARG A 179 -8.76 9.73 -5.58
C ARG A 179 -7.81 9.39 -4.44
N LEU A 180 -6.55 9.73 -4.61
CA LEU A 180 -5.50 9.66 -3.60
C LEU A 180 -5.16 11.07 -3.09
N VAL A 181 -5.07 11.22 -1.77
CA VAL A 181 -4.43 12.36 -1.11
C VAL A 181 -3.19 11.83 -0.41
N THR A 182 -2.01 12.32 -0.78
CA THR A 182 -0.73 11.93 -0.19
C THR A 182 -0.05 13.12 0.48
N VAL A 183 0.62 12.88 1.60
CA VAL A 183 1.24 13.92 2.43
C VAL A 183 2.76 13.76 2.45
N GLU A 184 3.46 14.86 2.20
CA GLU A 184 4.93 14.92 2.19
C GLU A 184 5.43 16.12 3.01
N GLY A 185 6.40 15.89 3.88
CA GLY A 185 6.99 16.96 4.69
C GLY A 185 7.90 17.88 3.89
N ALA A 186 8.68 17.33 2.97
CA ALA A 186 9.68 18.07 2.21
C ALA A 186 9.12 18.60 0.88
N GLU A 187 9.02 19.92 0.73
CA GLU A 187 8.51 20.57 -0.50
C GLU A 187 9.26 20.11 -1.76
N ASN A 188 10.58 19.96 -1.70
CA ASN A 188 11.35 19.52 -2.86
C ASN A 188 11.01 18.08 -3.30
N LEU A 189 10.69 17.18 -2.36
CA LEU A 189 10.20 15.84 -2.70
C LEU A 189 8.78 15.91 -3.24
N ALA A 190 7.91 16.70 -2.62
CA ALA A 190 6.55 16.90 -3.08
C ALA A 190 6.50 17.45 -4.52
N SER A 191 7.36 18.41 -4.86
CA SER A 191 7.49 18.96 -6.20
C SER A 191 7.90 17.88 -7.21
N LEU A 192 8.92 17.08 -6.89
CA LEU A 192 9.37 16.00 -7.76
C LEU A 192 8.31 14.90 -7.92
N ALA A 193 7.58 14.57 -6.84
CA ALA A 193 6.46 13.64 -6.90
C ALA A 193 5.35 14.14 -7.85
N ARG A 194 4.99 15.43 -7.78
CA ARG A 194 4.01 16.03 -8.72
C ARG A 194 4.48 15.95 -10.17
N GLU A 195 5.75 16.22 -10.43
CA GLU A 195 6.35 16.08 -11.76
C GLU A 195 6.26 14.63 -12.25
N ASN A 196 6.61 13.67 -11.39
CA ASN A 196 6.51 12.25 -11.68
C ASN A 196 5.07 11.81 -12.00
N PHE A 197 4.07 12.29 -11.26
CA PHE A 197 2.66 12.03 -11.57
C PHE A 197 2.25 12.59 -12.93
N LYS A 198 2.68 13.82 -13.24
CA LYS A 198 2.43 14.44 -14.55
C LYS A 198 3.07 13.64 -15.68
N ARG A 199 4.32 13.20 -15.53
CA ARG A 199 5.05 12.35 -16.50
C ARG A 199 4.34 11.02 -16.75
N LEU A 200 3.72 10.44 -15.72
CA LEU A 200 2.97 9.20 -15.81
C LEU A 200 1.51 9.40 -16.25
N GLY A 201 1.04 10.64 -16.44
CA GLY A 201 -0.34 10.94 -16.80
C GLY A 201 -1.36 10.62 -15.70
N LEU A 202 -0.95 10.67 -14.43
CA LEU A 202 -1.78 10.37 -13.26
C LEU A 202 -2.50 11.63 -12.77
N ASN A 203 -3.82 11.61 -12.76
CA ASN A 203 -4.65 12.79 -12.47
C ASN A 203 -5.48 12.65 -11.18
N ARG A 204 -5.66 11.42 -10.69
CA ARG A 204 -6.42 11.12 -9.46
C ARG A 204 -5.62 11.26 -8.17
N VAL A 205 -4.57 12.08 -8.15
CA VAL A 205 -3.69 12.27 -6.99
C VAL A 205 -3.49 13.74 -6.63
N GLY A 206 -3.59 14.05 -5.35
CA GLY A 206 -3.22 15.35 -4.78
C GLY A 206 -2.10 15.21 -3.75
N VAL A 207 -1.11 16.12 -3.81
CA VAL A 207 0.03 16.15 -2.87
C VAL A 207 -0.11 17.34 -1.92
N VAL A 208 -0.22 17.05 -0.64
CA VAL A 208 -0.30 18.03 0.44
C VAL A 208 1.06 18.15 1.10
N VAL A 209 1.62 19.36 1.15
CA VAL A 209 2.94 19.59 1.79
C VAL A 209 2.76 20.00 3.24
N GLY A 210 3.47 19.31 4.12
CA GLY A 210 3.55 19.62 5.53
C GLY A 210 3.73 18.37 6.38
N ARG A 211 3.98 18.58 7.68
CA ARG A 211 4.17 17.49 8.63
C ARG A 211 2.83 16.79 8.89
N PHE A 212 2.87 15.47 9.12
CA PHE A 212 1.65 14.70 9.39
C PHE A 212 0.88 15.25 10.59
N GLN A 213 1.58 15.67 11.65
CA GLN A 213 0.96 16.26 12.85
C GLN A 213 0.17 17.54 12.56
N ASP A 214 0.55 18.32 11.54
CA ASP A 214 -0.11 19.58 11.21
C ASP A 214 -1.25 19.37 10.21
N LYS A 215 -1.11 18.40 9.31
CA LYS A 215 -2.04 18.23 8.17
C LYS A 215 -3.11 17.17 8.40
N LEU A 216 -2.79 16.09 9.11
CA LEU A 216 -3.65 14.90 9.17
C LEU A 216 -5.06 15.20 9.69
N ASP A 217 -5.19 15.96 10.78
CA ASP A 217 -6.50 16.24 11.38
C ASP A 217 -7.39 17.10 10.47
N GLY A 218 -6.80 18.03 9.73
CA GLY A 218 -7.51 18.84 8.74
C GLY A 218 -7.99 18.01 7.56
N LEU A 219 -7.10 17.17 7.01
CA LEU A 219 -7.41 16.29 5.89
C LEU A 219 -8.50 15.26 6.24
N LEU A 220 -8.44 14.69 7.44
CA LEU A 220 -9.47 13.73 7.89
C LEU A 220 -10.84 14.39 8.00
N ARG A 221 -10.92 15.64 8.47
CA ARG A 221 -12.19 16.39 8.51
C ARG A 221 -12.70 16.77 7.12
N GLU A 222 -11.81 17.11 6.21
CA GLU A 222 -12.16 17.56 4.85
C GLU A 222 -12.60 16.40 3.96
N TYR A 223 -11.91 15.26 4.03
CA TYR A 223 -12.05 14.19 3.04
C TYR A 223 -12.84 12.97 3.54
N ALA A 224 -13.24 12.90 4.82
CA ALA A 224 -13.95 11.72 5.34
C ALA A 224 -15.20 11.30 4.52
N PRO A 225 -15.48 9.99 4.42
CA PRO A 225 -14.75 8.87 5.01
C PRO A 225 -13.50 8.45 4.20
N VAL A 226 -12.52 7.84 4.87
CA VAL A 226 -11.34 7.23 4.25
C VAL A 226 -11.61 5.75 3.99
N ASP A 227 -11.46 5.29 2.75
CA ASP A 227 -11.68 3.88 2.38
C ASP A 227 -10.39 3.06 2.39
N PHE A 228 -9.26 3.71 2.16
CA PHE A 228 -7.94 3.09 2.16
C PHE A 228 -6.91 4.08 2.71
N ALA A 229 -6.12 3.70 3.70
CA ALA A 229 -5.00 4.50 4.16
C ALA A 229 -3.70 3.69 4.16
N PHE A 230 -2.64 4.22 3.54
CA PHE A 230 -1.29 3.69 3.61
C PHE A 230 -0.41 4.56 4.51
N ILE A 231 0.13 3.94 5.56
CA ILE A 231 0.92 4.60 6.60
C ILE A 231 2.39 4.19 6.41
N ASP A 232 3.16 5.05 5.74
CA ASP A 232 4.60 4.94 5.53
C ASP A 232 5.33 6.17 6.12
N GLY A 233 5.07 6.38 7.41
CA GLY A 233 5.53 7.57 8.12
C GLY A 233 6.84 7.37 8.89
N HIS A 234 6.82 7.76 10.15
CA HIS A 234 8.06 7.82 10.93
C HIS A 234 8.64 6.46 11.37
N HIS A 235 7.85 5.39 11.32
CA HIS A 235 8.25 4.05 11.80
C HIS A 235 8.66 4.03 13.30
N TYR A 236 8.01 4.87 14.09
CA TYR A 236 8.10 4.90 15.57
C TYR A 236 6.80 4.44 16.22
N GLU A 237 6.91 3.79 17.38
CA GLU A 237 5.75 3.24 18.07
C GLU A 237 4.67 4.28 18.34
N ARG A 238 5.04 5.40 18.98
CA ARG A 238 4.08 6.46 19.36
C ARG A 238 3.45 7.13 18.14
N ALA A 239 4.24 7.38 17.10
CA ALA A 239 3.79 7.99 15.86
C ALA A 239 2.74 7.11 15.15
N THR A 240 3.10 5.84 14.94
CA THR A 240 2.25 4.86 14.24
C THR A 240 0.94 4.63 15.00
N LEU A 241 0.99 4.53 16.34
CA LEU A 241 -0.21 4.45 17.17
C LEU A 241 -1.04 5.73 17.07
N SER A 242 -0.42 6.91 17.07
CA SER A 242 -1.14 8.18 16.90
C SER A 242 -1.86 8.27 15.56
N TYR A 243 -1.21 7.85 14.45
CA TYR A 243 -1.86 7.81 13.13
C TYR A 243 -3.03 6.84 13.12
N PHE A 244 -2.86 5.66 13.70
CA PHE A 244 -3.93 4.68 13.83
C PHE A 244 -5.15 5.25 14.58
N GLU A 245 -4.94 5.84 15.76
CA GLU A 245 -6.03 6.43 16.55
C GLU A 245 -6.72 7.60 15.85
N LYS A 246 -5.97 8.41 15.09
CA LYS A 246 -6.52 9.54 14.33
C LYS A 246 -7.34 9.08 13.13
N VAL A 247 -6.86 8.11 12.34
CA VAL A 247 -7.52 7.70 11.08
C VAL A 247 -8.72 6.78 11.33
N LEU A 248 -8.65 5.89 12.31
CA LEU A 248 -9.67 4.85 12.53
C LEU A 248 -11.12 5.37 12.68
N PRO A 249 -11.40 6.48 13.38
CA PRO A 249 -12.74 7.06 13.46
C PRO A 249 -13.31 7.48 12.09
N PHE A 250 -12.45 7.92 11.18
CA PHE A 250 -12.82 8.38 9.83
C PHE A 250 -12.76 7.27 8.77
N LEU A 251 -12.26 6.09 9.13
CA LEU A 251 -12.21 4.95 8.22
C LEU A 251 -13.62 4.42 7.94
N SER A 252 -13.94 4.14 6.68
CA SER A 252 -15.21 3.53 6.30
C SER A 252 -15.32 2.10 6.80
N GLU A 253 -16.54 1.61 6.90
CA GLU A 253 -16.81 0.21 7.19
C GLU A 253 -16.39 -0.64 5.97
N GLY A 254 -15.54 -1.63 6.19
CA GLY A 254 -14.82 -2.36 5.13
C GLY A 254 -13.52 -1.69 4.67
N GLY A 255 -13.20 -0.49 5.16
CA GLY A 255 -12.00 0.27 4.79
C GLY A 255 -10.71 -0.32 5.35
N LEU A 256 -9.60 0.00 4.68
CA LEU A 256 -8.28 -0.58 4.94
C LEU A 256 -7.31 0.42 5.58
N LEU A 257 -6.54 -0.07 6.54
CA LEU A 257 -5.32 0.57 7.04
C LEU A 257 -4.13 -0.34 6.74
N VAL A 258 -3.18 0.14 5.96
CA VAL A 258 -1.98 -0.59 5.56
C VAL A 258 -0.77 0.10 6.16
N PHE A 259 0.07 -0.64 6.87
CA PHE A 259 1.27 -0.13 7.56
C PHE A 259 2.53 -0.69 6.90
N ASP A 260 3.45 0.17 6.48
CA ASP A 260 4.77 -0.26 6.01
C ASP A 260 5.71 -0.62 7.17
N ASN A 261 6.66 -1.50 6.90
CA ASN A 261 7.73 -1.95 7.80
C ASN A 261 7.31 -2.24 9.25
N ILE A 262 6.27 -3.06 9.47
CA ILE A 262 5.81 -3.43 10.82
C ILE A 262 6.86 -4.12 11.71
N ILE A 263 7.96 -4.62 11.13
CA ILE A 263 9.12 -5.20 11.83
C ILE A 263 10.37 -4.30 11.84
N TRP A 264 10.25 -3.02 11.49
CA TRP A 264 11.39 -2.08 11.37
C TRP A 264 12.26 -2.04 12.63
N SER A 265 11.61 -2.04 13.79
CA SER A 265 12.22 -1.89 15.11
C SER A 265 11.40 -2.63 16.16
N LYS A 266 11.95 -2.79 17.38
CA LYS A 266 11.18 -3.30 18.53
C LYS A 266 9.94 -2.46 18.81
N GLY A 267 10.03 -1.14 18.65
CA GLY A 267 8.90 -0.23 18.79
C GLY A 267 7.80 -0.49 17.77
N MET A 268 8.15 -0.65 16.49
CA MET A 268 7.17 -0.98 15.45
C MET A 268 6.51 -2.34 15.68
N MET A 269 7.27 -3.35 16.11
CA MET A 269 6.67 -4.64 16.48
C MET A 269 5.67 -4.51 17.64
N ARG A 270 5.93 -3.65 18.64
CA ARG A 270 4.98 -3.37 19.73
C ARG A 270 3.76 -2.59 19.23
N ALA A 271 3.94 -1.59 18.37
CA ALA A 271 2.85 -0.84 17.75
C ALA A 271 1.93 -1.77 16.96
N TRP A 272 2.51 -2.61 16.10
CA TRP A 272 1.76 -3.57 15.31
C TRP A 272 0.98 -4.56 16.18
N ARG A 273 1.58 -5.11 17.25
CA ARG A 273 0.84 -6.00 18.18
C ARG A 273 -0.36 -5.30 18.82
N LYS A 274 -0.21 -4.03 19.22
CA LYS A 274 -1.32 -3.23 19.78
C LYS A 274 -2.42 -3.01 18.73
N ILE A 275 -2.06 -2.56 17.53
CA ILE A 275 -3.01 -2.33 16.42
C ILE A 275 -3.72 -3.63 16.01
N ALA A 276 -2.96 -4.70 15.80
CA ALA A 276 -3.50 -5.99 15.39
C ALA A 276 -4.40 -6.63 16.45
N SER A 277 -4.26 -6.27 17.73
CA SER A 277 -5.13 -6.73 18.83
C SER A 277 -6.31 -5.80 19.12
N ASP A 278 -6.36 -4.61 18.51
CA ASP A 278 -7.41 -3.62 18.75
C ASP A 278 -8.81 -4.15 18.39
N ARG A 279 -9.78 -4.04 19.31
CA ARG A 279 -11.12 -4.62 19.13
C ARG A 279 -11.97 -3.90 18.08
N ARG A 280 -11.62 -2.67 17.72
CA ARG A 280 -12.30 -1.88 16.66
C ARG A 280 -11.91 -2.34 15.25
N ILE A 281 -10.87 -3.17 15.14
CA ILE A 281 -10.44 -3.79 13.88
C ILE A 281 -11.00 -5.20 13.80
N GLY A 282 -11.83 -5.46 12.79
CA GLY A 282 -12.46 -6.75 12.56
C GLY A 282 -11.50 -7.78 11.96
N LEU A 283 -10.55 -7.36 11.12
CA LEU A 283 -9.58 -8.26 10.51
C LEU A 283 -8.20 -7.63 10.44
N SER A 284 -7.16 -8.41 10.74
CA SER A 284 -5.76 -8.02 10.55
C SER A 284 -4.95 -9.11 9.87
N ILE A 285 -4.01 -8.71 9.02
CA ILE A 285 -3.09 -9.60 8.30
C ILE A 285 -1.67 -9.09 8.50
N ASP A 286 -0.80 -9.94 9.01
CA ASP A 286 0.63 -9.75 9.12
C ASP A 286 1.32 -10.43 7.93
N LEU A 287 1.94 -9.63 7.07
CA LEU A 287 2.73 -10.07 5.91
C LEU A 287 4.23 -9.87 6.16
N VAL A 288 4.67 -10.01 7.42
CA VAL A 288 6.03 -9.79 7.94
C VAL A 288 6.48 -8.34 7.87
N LYS A 289 6.51 -7.75 6.68
CA LYS A 289 6.92 -6.35 6.48
C LYS A 289 5.74 -5.41 6.33
N ILE A 290 4.56 -5.91 5.96
CA ILE A 290 3.35 -5.13 5.79
C ILE A 290 2.29 -5.62 6.78
N GLY A 291 1.64 -4.69 7.46
CA GLY A 291 0.45 -4.96 8.26
C GLY A 291 -0.79 -4.44 7.54
N ILE A 292 -1.84 -5.24 7.41
CA ILE A 292 -3.13 -4.81 6.88
C ILE A 292 -4.17 -4.93 7.99
N CYS A 293 -4.98 -3.90 8.19
CA CYS A 293 -6.15 -3.91 9.06
C CYS A 293 -7.38 -3.54 8.25
N VAL A 294 -8.52 -4.15 8.59
CA VAL A 294 -9.82 -3.85 8.00
C VAL A 294 -10.79 -3.52 9.14
N LYS A 295 -11.42 -2.35 9.06
CA LYS A 295 -12.55 -2.02 9.95
C LYS A 295 -13.76 -2.81 9.47
N ALA A 296 -14.20 -3.77 10.25
CA ALA A 296 -15.22 -4.72 9.85
C ALA A 296 -16.01 -5.20 11.08
N ASN A 297 -16.73 -4.28 11.68
CA ASN A 297 -17.70 -4.44 12.77
C ASN A 297 -18.84 -5.38 12.41
N PHE A 298 -19.10 -5.62 11.12
CA PHE A 298 -20.03 -6.65 10.67
C PHE A 298 -19.49 -8.08 10.91
N LEU A 299 -18.18 -8.26 11.09
CA LEU A 299 -17.61 -9.55 11.47
C LEU A 299 -17.95 -9.85 12.94
N ARG A 300 -18.58 -11.01 13.18
CA ARG A 300 -18.94 -11.45 14.52
C ARG A 300 -17.73 -11.61 15.45
N TYR A 301 -16.61 -12.06 14.89
CA TYR A 301 -15.38 -12.27 15.65
C TYR A 301 -14.20 -11.67 14.91
N LYS A 302 -13.35 -10.95 15.65
CA LYS A 302 -12.08 -10.46 15.15
C LYS A 302 -11.24 -11.62 14.60
N ARG A 303 -10.61 -11.41 13.45
CA ARG A 303 -9.68 -12.35 12.83
C ARG A 303 -8.28 -11.75 12.74
N HIS A 304 -7.27 -12.59 12.98
CA HIS A 304 -5.87 -12.24 12.75
C HIS A 304 -5.21 -13.36 11.95
N PHE A 305 -4.50 -12.99 10.89
CA PHE A 305 -3.77 -13.92 10.04
C PHE A 305 -2.29 -13.52 10.01
N ASN A 306 -1.42 -14.49 10.30
CA ASN A 306 0.00 -14.35 9.99
C ASN A 306 0.27 -15.12 8.68
N ILE A 307 0.49 -14.38 7.61
CA ILE A 307 0.78 -14.93 6.28
C ILE A 307 2.23 -14.55 5.96
N ASN A 308 3.16 -15.30 6.52
CA ASN A 308 4.56 -15.15 6.16
C ASN A 308 4.76 -15.53 4.68
N PRO A 309 5.22 -14.60 3.80
CA PRO A 309 5.53 -14.93 2.41
C PRO A 309 6.80 -15.80 2.24
N ASP A 310 7.52 -16.13 3.31
CA ASP A 310 8.73 -16.96 3.27
C ASP A 310 8.51 -18.37 2.76
#